data_AF-A0A6G8D7U0-F1
#
_entry.id   AF-A0A6G8D7U0-F1
#
_cell.length_a   1.000
_cell.length_b   1.000
_cell.length_c   1.000
_cell.angle_alpha   90.00
_cell.angle_beta   90.00
_cell.angle_gamma   90.00
#
_symmetry.space_group_name_H-M   'P 1'
#
loop_
_entity.id
_entity.type
_entity.pdbx_description
1 polymer ?
#
loop_
_entity_poly.entity_id
_entity_poly.type
_entity_poly.pdbx_seq_one_letter_code
_entity_poly.pdbx_strand_id
1 'polypeptide(L)'
;MSKTYSTIPTRIGAAKLRNASILNTTVKIAKVAFGDGGGSEYEPTGEETSLKRQTYFTVPNYIKEEGSSPTWVEMEAVIPHNVGGWYLREFCCYDEDDDLIFIGNLPESYKPSGDAGVIKDLVFEMVYDAVAANVVSLKIDANVVIATRKFVEDQFKLHKQENNPHPQYPLASYAQFLAYDPVRIYSAGEVCYTKDAESGELSYWQWYSNVESLAGKTPLDTANRHIGWQDNTKPFYWIPYTGDQVGMPFFWLAADAPEWAVMEINVDLPIAVYWRLARRYPDLVNGSVINTGEIRDEFLRVWDNGRGRTKNRELNSTQAPTQIPFISTNNSGANRYLVTPPIASFSNTLYPKNEEERIDAPVSGQYYQGTVSSAVNGANSLVSYATYPRNTARAMAIAI
;
A
#
# COMPACT_ATOMS: atom_id res chain seq x y z
N MET A 1 69.08 2.59 10.41
CA MET A 1 68.10 2.50 11.51
C MET A 1 66.74 2.84 10.93
N SER A 2 65.71 2.05 11.24
CA SER A 2 64.32 2.36 10.89
C SER A 2 63.89 3.58 11.73
N LYS A 3 63.55 4.70 11.08
CA LYS A 3 62.97 5.86 11.77
C LYS A 3 61.56 5.50 12.23
N THR A 4 61.19 5.89 13.44
CA THR A 4 59.88 5.58 14.03
C THR A 4 59.11 6.89 14.13
N TYR A 5 57.93 6.95 13.51
CA TYR A 5 57.05 8.11 13.59
C TYR A 5 56.02 7.87 14.68
N SER A 6 55.89 8.80 15.61
CA SER A 6 55.05 8.64 16.78
C SER A 6 54.48 9.97 17.25
N THR A 7 53.39 9.87 18.01
CA THR A 7 52.77 10.99 18.69
C THR A 7 52.95 10.79 20.18
N ILE A 8 53.44 11.82 20.87
CA ILE A 8 53.64 11.80 22.32
C ILE A 8 52.92 13.00 22.96
N PRO A 9 52.37 12.85 24.18
CA PRO A 9 51.92 14.00 24.94
C PRO A 9 53.12 14.81 25.40
N THR A 10 53.01 16.13 25.40
CA THR A 10 54.03 16.97 26.05
C THR A 10 53.93 16.88 27.57
N ARG A 11 54.90 17.45 28.29
CA ARG A 11 54.83 17.60 29.74
C ARG A 11 53.57 18.33 30.20
N ILE A 12 53.16 19.38 29.48
CA ILE A 12 51.92 20.14 29.76
C ILE A 12 50.69 19.29 29.42
N GLY A 13 50.68 18.67 28.24
CA GLY A 13 49.61 17.79 27.79
C GLY A 13 49.38 16.61 28.73
N ALA A 14 50.43 15.91 29.14
CA ALA A 14 50.37 14.79 30.08
C ALA A 14 49.82 15.22 31.45
N ALA A 15 50.16 16.42 31.92
CA ALA A 15 49.59 16.97 33.15
C ALA A 15 48.10 17.30 32.99
N LYS A 16 47.70 17.93 31.89
CA LYS A 16 46.29 18.23 31.59
C LYS A 16 45.45 16.97 31.41
N LEU A 17 45.94 15.98 30.66
CA LEU A 17 45.27 14.67 30.46
C LEU A 17 45.11 13.94 31.80
N ARG A 18 46.13 13.96 32.67
CA ARG A 18 46.04 13.35 34.01
C ARG A 18 45.01 14.06 34.88
N ASN A 19 45.02 15.39 34.92
CA ASN A 19 44.06 16.17 35.70
C ASN A 19 42.63 15.96 35.19
N ALA A 20 42.45 15.91 33.88
CA ALA A 20 41.16 15.64 33.25
C ALA A 20 40.63 14.25 33.61
N SER A 21 41.50 13.23 33.66
CA SER A 21 41.14 11.89 34.16
C SER A 21 40.72 11.89 35.64
N ILE A 22 41.42 12.63 36.51
CA ILE A 22 41.10 12.70 37.95
C ILE A 22 39.80 13.48 38.20
N LEU A 23 39.59 14.58 37.49
CA LEU A 23 38.46 15.50 37.68
C LEU A 23 37.21 15.08 36.88
N ASN A 24 37.30 14.00 36.10
CA ASN A 24 36.26 13.58 35.16
C ASN A 24 35.85 14.72 34.21
N THR A 25 36.85 15.48 33.76
CA THR A 25 36.71 16.55 32.77
C THR A 25 37.41 16.15 31.49
N THR A 26 37.30 16.97 30.45
CA THR A 26 37.79 16.63 29.12
C THR A 26 38.67 17.75 28.56
N VAL A 27 39.84 17.40 28.04
CA VAL A 27 40.74 18.31 27.32
C VAL A 27 40.19 18.54 25.92
N LYS A 28 39.85 19.79 25.61
CA LYS A 28 39.30 20.16 24.31
C LYS A 28 40.39 20.57 23.34
N ILE A 29 40.63 19.79 22.30
CA ILE A 29 41.58 20.19 21.26
C ILE A 29 40.91 21.21 20.35
N ALA A 30 41.50 22.40 20.25
CA ALA A 30 40.96 23.52 19.49
C ALA A 30 41.69 23.74 18.15
N LYS A 31 42.95 23.32 18.06
CA LYS A 31 43.81 23.64 16.91
C LYS A 31 44.82 22.53 16.64
N VAL A 32 44.94 22.14 15.38
CA VAL A 32 45.99 21.24 14.88
C VAL A 32 46.93 22.06 14.02
N ALA A 33 48.22 22.08 14.37
CA ALA A 33 49.23 22.77 13.60
C ALA A 33 50.21 21.79 12.97
N PHE A 34 50.70 22.14 11.79
CA PHE A 34 51.64 21.38 11.00
C PHE A 34 52.89 22.21 10.74
N GLY A 35 54.02 21.53 10.62
CA GLY A 35 55.32 22.16 10.39
C GLY A 35 56.26 21.29 9.57
N ASP A 36 57.38 21.89 9.19
CA ASP A 36 58.43 21.24 8.38
C ASP A 36 59.71 20.93 9.17
N GLY A 37 59.65 21.03 10.50
CA GLY A 37 60.74 20.68 11.41
C GLY A 37 61.93 21.63 11.36
N GLY A 38 61.78 22.81 10.75
CA GLY A 38 62.90 23.75 10.55
C GLY A 38 63.82 23.35 9.40
N GLY A 39 63.37 22.49 8.49
CA GLY A 39 64.17 22.01 7.36
C GLY A 39 64.72 20.58 7.52
N SER A 40 64.57 19.96 8.69
CA SER A 40 65.00 18.59 8.96
C SER A 40 64.03 17.84 9.87
N GLU A 41 63.87 16.54 9.66
CA GLU A 41 63.15 15.67 10.60
C GLU A 41 63.86 15.62 11.97
N TYR A 42 63.09 15.52 13.05
CA TYR A 42 63.60 15.33 14.40
C TYR A 42 62.66 14.42 15.20
N GLU A 43 63.17 13.88 16.31
CA GLU A 43 62.37 13.14 17.28
C GLU A 43 61.93 14.10 18.40
N PRO A 44 60.62 14.35 18.57
CA PRO A 44 60.12 15.15 19.69
C PRO A 44 60.47 14.52 21.03
N THR A 45 60.74 15.37 22.02
CA THR A 45 61.14 14.97 23.37
C THR A 45 59.98 15.02 24.37
N GLY A 46 58.90 15.74 24.04
CA GLY A 46 57.76 16.01 24.91
C GLY A 46 57.94 17.26 25.77
N GLU A 47 59.10 17.92 25.74
CA GLU A 47 59.34 19.19 26.44
C GLU A 47 59.02 20.41 25.56
N GLU A 48 58.64 20.20 24.30
CA GLU A 48 58.32 21.27 23.36
C GLU A 48 57.06 22.04 23.77
N THR A 49 57.13 23.37 23.65
CA THR A 49 55.98 24.26 23.84
C THR A 49 55.41 24.78 22.52
N SER A 50 56.11 24.55 21.40
CA SER A 50 55.70 24.91 20.04
C SER A 50 56.43 24.04 19.01
N LEU A 51 55.90 23.98 17.78
CA LEU A 51 56.62 23.40 16.64
C LEU A 51 57.94 24.14 16.37
N LYS A 52 58.92 23.45 15.78
CA LYS A 52 60.19 24.09 15.37
C LYS A 52 59.96 25.13 14.28
N ARG A 53 59.12 24.81 13.30
CA ARG A 53 58.63 25.78 12.31
C ARG A 53 57.24 25.41 11.83
N GLN A 54 56.25 26.12 12.37
CA GLN A 54 54.87 26.00 11.91
C GLN A 54 54.72 26.56 10.49
N THR A 55 54.08 25.79 9.62
CA THR A 55 53.75 26.17 8.24
C THR A 55 52.26 26.37 8.04
N TYR A 56 51.43 25.63 8.78
CA TYR A 56 49.98 25.70 8.66
C TYR A 56 49.28 25.33 9.98
N PHE A 57 48.06 25.81 10.16
CA PHE A 57 47.17 25.36 11.23
C PHE A 57 45.74 25.26 10.72
N THR A 58 44.97 24.37 11.34
CA THR A 58 43.55 24.15 11.08
C THR A 58 42.84 23.73 12.35
N VAL A 59 41.52 23.64 12.30
CA VAL A 59 40.69 23.04 13.36
C VAL A 59 40.54 21.54 13.11
N PRO A 60 40.38 20.69 14.14
CA PRO A 60 40.11 19.27 13.93
C PRO A 60 38.77 19.06 13.20
N ASN A 61 38.73 18.13 12.24
CA ASN A 61 37.55 17.77 11.46
C ASN A 61 36.60 16.84 12.25
N TYR A 62 37.15 15.81 12.89
CA TYR A 62 36.45 15.03 13.92
C TYR A 62 37.44 14.42 14.93
N ILE A 63 36.92 14.07 16.12
CA ILE A 63 37.55 13.20 17.09
C ILE A 63 36.54 12.10 17.42
N LYS A 64 36.91 10.82 17.26
CA LYS A 64 36.05 9.69 17.63
C LYS A 64 36.79 8.67 18.48
N GLU A 65 36.05 7.96 19.31
CA GLU A 65 36.55 6.73 19.93
C GLU A 65 36.75 5.70 18.83
N GLU A 66 37.91 5.05 18.81
CA GLU A 66 38.14 3.98 17.88
C GLU A 66 37.27 2.78 18.28
N GLY A 67 36.38 2.35 17.38
CA GLY A 67 35.34 1.36 17.71
C GLY A 67 35.85 0.01 18.21
N SER A 68 37.14 -0.30 18.00
CA SER A 68 37.82 -1.51 18.52
C SER A 68 38.50 -1.34 19.88
N SER A 69 38.73 -0.09 20.33
CA SER A 69 39.55 0.23 21.51
C SER A 69 38.98 1.44 22.27
N PRO A 70 38.37 1.25 23.45
CA PRO A 70 37.72 2.34 24.22
C PRO A 70 38.71 3.36 24.83
N THR A 71 40.01 3.19 24.61
CA THR A 71 41.07 4.11 25.06
C THR A 71 41.71 4.87 23.91
N TRP A 72 41.44 4.46 22.66
CA TRP A 72 42.06 5.05 21.49
C TRP A 72 41.20 6.19 20.96
N VAL A 73 41.83 7.35 20.84
CA VAL A 73 41.23 8.57 20.33
C VAL A 73 41.78 8.80 18.92
N GLU A 74 40.91 8.72 17.92
CA GLU A 74 41.23 9.03 16.53
C GLU A 74 40.82 10.47 16.23
N MET A 75 41.78 11.31 15.83
CA MET A 75 41.53 12.69 15.40
C MET A 75 41.91 12.86 13.93
N GLU A 76 41.01 13.47 13.17
CA GLU A 76 41.25 13.84 11.78
C GLU A 76 41.39 15.36 11.64
N ALA A 77 42.37 15.82 10.86
CA ALA A 77 42.51 17.21 10.44
C ALA A 77 42.75 17.29 8.93
N VAL A 78 42.15 18.27 8.27
CA VAL A 78 42.23 18.42 6.81
C VAL A 78 43.05 19.66 6.45
N ILE A 79 44.05 19.49 5.59
CA ILE A 79 44.74 20.58 4.90
C ILE A 79 44.11 20.74 3.52
N PRO A 80 43.43 21.87 3.25
CA PRO A 80 42.76 22.11 1.97
C PRO A 80 43.70 22.10 0.76
N HIS A 81 43.16 21.80 -0.42
CA HIS A 81 43.93 21.71 -1.66
C HIS A 81 44.62 23.01 -2.08
N ASN A 82 44.06 24.18 -1.74
CA ASN A 82 44.59 25.49 -2.15
C ASN A 82 45.75 25.99 -1.26
N VAL A 83 46.09 25.25 -0.20
CA VAL A 83 47.14 25.62 0.76
C VAL A 83 48.26 24.58 0.70
N GLY A 84 49.50 25.02 0.50
CA GLY A 84 50.66 24.14 0.37
C GLY A 84 51.90 24.85 -0.21
N GLY A 85 52.90 24.06 -0.61
CA GLY A 85 54.20 24.53 -1.10
C GLY A 85 55.37 24.18 -0.17
N TRP A 86 55.13 23.37 0.86
CA TRP A 86 56.12 23.00 1.88
C TRP A 86 56.09 21.50 2.17
N TYR A 87 57.12 21.04 2.88
CA TYR A 87 57.19 19.70 3.43
C TYR A 87 56.49 19.63 4.78
N LEU A 88 55.86 18.51 5.07
CA LEU A 88 55.32 18.17 6.38
C LEU A 88 56.30 17.21 7.05
N ARG A 89 56.70 17.52 8.28
CA ARG A 89 57.63 16.73 9.09
C ARG A 89 57.29 16.69 10.57
N GLU A 90 56.43 17.59 11.02
CA GLU A 90 55.96 17.66 12.41
C GLU A 90 54.50 18.11 12.45
N PHE A 91 53.81 17.72 13.51
CA PHE A 91 52.49 18.26 13.85
C PHE A 91 52.34 18.37 15.36
N CYS A 92 51.39 19.20 15.79
CA CYS A 92 51.00 19.29 17.18
C CYS A 92 49.52 19.65 17.32
N CYS A 93 48.98 19.39 18.50
CA CYS A 93 47.61 19.73 18.88
C CYS A 93 47.62 20.66 20.08
N TYR A 94 46.89 21.77 19.97
CA TYR A 94 46.69 22.74 21.05
C TYR A 94 45.27 22.65 21.59
N ASP A 95 45.11 22.92 22.88
CA ASP A 95 43.80 23.07 23.50
C ASP A 95 43.24 24.51 23.40
N GLU A 96 42.11 24.77 24.06
CA GLU A 96 41.48 26.10 24.08
C GLU A 96 42.31 27.20 24.76
N ASP A 97 43.30 26.82 25.58
CA ASP A 97 44.19 27.75 26.28
C ASP A 97 45.51 27.99 25.50
N ASP A 98 45.59 27.52 24.24
CA ASP A 98 46.80 27.48 23.41
C ASP A 98 47.96 26.66 24.04
N ASP A 99 47.66 25.73 24.96
CA ASP A 99 48.65 24.80 25.50
C ASP A 99 48.88 23.62 24.55
N LEU A 100 50.15 23.30 24.28
CA LEU A 100 50.52 22.21 23.38
C LEU A 100 50.32 20.87 24.08
N ILE A 101 49.33 20.10 23.65
CA ILE A 101 48.94 18.83 24.27
C ILE A 101 49.73 17.66 23.68
N PHE A 102 49.72 17.55 22.35
CA PHE A 102 50.38 16.46 21.63
C PHE A 102 51.38 17.02 20.63
N ILE A 103 52.51 16.34 20.50
CA ILE A 103 53.51 16.60 19.45
C ILE A 103 53.88 15.29 18.79
N GLY A 104 54.10 15.32 17.47
CA GLY A 104 54.53 14.15 16.74
C GLY A 104 55.39 14.49 15.53
N ASN A 105 56.24 13.55 15.16
CA ASN A 105 56.99 13.60 13.91
C ASN A 105 56.21 12.91 12.79
N LEU A 106 56.37 13.43 11.58
CA LEU A 106 55.80 12.89 10.36
C LEU A 106 56.92 12.48 9.40
N PRO A 107 56.71 11.43 8.58
CA PRO A 107 57.59 11.19 7.45
C PRO A 107 57.57 12.40 6.52
N GLU A 108 58.73 12.76 5.99
CA GLU A 108 58.83 13.85 5.02
C GLU A 108 57.84 13.64 3.86
N SER A 109 56.85 14.53 3.79
CA SER A 109 55.80 14.49 2.78
C SER A 109 55.59 15.88 2.19
N TYR A 110 55.67 16.01 0.87
CA TYR A 110 55.47 17.29 0.19
C TYR A 110 53.98 17.55 -0.06
N LYS A 111 53.46 18.65 0.48
CA LYS A 111 52.11 19.14 0.18
C LYS A 111 52.21 20.20 -0.92
N PRO A 112 51.81 19.91 -2.18
CA PRO A 112 51.80 20.92 -3.24
C PRO A 112 50.79 22.04 -2.94
N SER A 113 51.09 23.25 -3.42
CA SER A 113 50.16 24.38 -3.46
C SER A 113 49.18 24.23 -4.63
N GLY A 114 48.01 24.88 -4.55
CA GLY A 114 47.03 24.89 -5.64
C GLY A 114 47.58 25.48 -6.95
N ASP A 115 48.54 26.41 -6.87
CA ASP A 115 49.18 27.05 -8.01
C ASP A 115 50.12 26.13 -8.79
N ALA A 116 50.54 25.00 -8.21
CA ALA A 116 51.40 24.02 -8.86
C ALA A 116 50.67 23.13 -9.87
N GLY A 117 49.38 23.39 -10.14
CA GLY A 117 48.55 22.60 -11.06
C GLY A 117 48.15 21.22 -10.53
N VAL A 118 48.44 20.94 -9.25
CA VAL A 118 48.12 19.66 -8.57
C VAL A 118 47.21 19.95 -7.39
N ILE A 119 45.95 19.52 -7.49
CA ILE A 119 44.93 19.67 -6.45
C ILE A 119 44.92 18.38 -5.60
N LYS A 120 45.34 18.49 -4.34
CA LYS A 120 45.29 17.38 -3.36
C LYS A 120 44.91 17.92 -1.99
N ASP A 121 43.80 17.44 -1.43
CA ASP A 121 43.50 17.56 -0.01
C ASP A 121 44.35 16.53 0.75
N LEU A 122 44.93 16.93 1.89
CA LEU A 122 45.65 16.02 2.76
C LEU A 122 44.85 15.82 4.04
N VAL A 123 44.50 14.57 4.30
CA VAL A 123 43.80 14.15 5.51
C VAL A 123 44.85 13.58 6.46
N PHE A 124 44.98 14.18 7.63
CA PHE A 124 45.87 13.73 8.69
C PHE A 124 45.04 13.02 9.75
N GLU A 125 45.43 11.79 10.09
CA GLU A 125 44.79 10.95 11.10
C GLU A 125 45.82 10.65 12.19
N MET A 126 45.48 10.93 13.45
CA MET A 126 46.26 10.53 14.61
C MET A 126 45.44 9.62 15.52
N VAL A 127 46.07 8.55 15.99
CA VAL A 127 45.51 7.64 17.00
C VAL A 127 46.39 7.72 18.24
N TYR A 128 45.79 8.02 19.38
CA TYR A 128 46.49 8.05 20.66
C TYR A 128 45.76 7.20 21.71
N ASP A 129 46.51 6.36 22.42
CA ASP A 129 46.02 5.57 23.56
C ASP A 129 45.97 6.45 24.81
N ALA A 130 44.83 7.10 25.02
CA ALA A 130 44.58 7.87 26.23
C ALA A 130 44.25 6.93 27.38
N VAL A 131 44.64 7.30 28.61
CA VAL A 131 44.30 6.53 29.83
C VAL A 131 42.77 6.29 29.97
N ALA A 132 41.95 7.14 29.32
CA ALA A 132 40.54 6.87 28.96
C ALA A 132 40.11 7.79 27.80
N ALA A 133 39.24 7.34 26.89
CA ALA A 133 38.78 8.15 25.74
C ALA A 133 37.97 9.40 26.14
N ASN A 134 37.26 9.34 27.28
CA ASN A 134 36.47 10.44 27.85
C ASN A 134 37.28 11.71 28.21
N VAL A 135 38.60 11.62 28.15
CA VAL A 135 39.56 12.66 28.57
C VAL A 135 39.88 13.63 27.43
N VAL A 136 39.48 13.36 26.18
CA VAL A 136 39.64 14.27 25.02
C VAL A 136 38.28 14.56 24.35
N SER A 137 37.97 15.83 24.05
CA SER A 137 36.74 16.25 23.35
C SER A 137 37.03 17.34 22.33
N LEU A 138 36.05 17.62 21.46
CA LEU A 138 36.20 18.55 20.36
C LEU A 138 35.27 19.77 20.51
N LYS A 139 35.78 20.94 20.11
CA LYS A 139 34.97 22.10 19.77
C LYS A 139 34.97 22.25 18.25
N ILE A 140 33.86 21.87 17.63
CA ILE A 140 33.68 21.94 16.16
C ILE A 140 33.15 23.32 15.82
N ASP A 141 33.81 24.03 14.89
CA ASP A 141 33.19 25.15 14.18
C ASP A 141 32.38 24.60 13.00
N ALA A 142 31.05 24.68 13.09
CA ALA A 142 30.13 24.13 12.11
C ALA A 142 30.23 24.78 10.70
N ASN A 143 30.99 25.87 10.54
CA ASN A 143 31.15 26.54 9.25
C ASN A 143 32.28 25.97 8.36
N VAL A 144 33.13 25.07 8.89
CA VAL A 144 34.34 24.59 8.18
C VAL A 144 34.41 23.04 8.11
N VAL A 145 33.33 22.34 8.45
CA VAL A 145 33.31 20.87 8.41
C VAL A 145 33.12 20.39 6.98
N ILE A 146 34.06 19.57 6.48
CA ILE A 146 33.98 18.93 5.17
C ILE A 146 33.64 17.45 5.39
N ALA A 147 32.54 16.98 4.80
CA ALA A 147 32.21 15.56 4.79
C ALA A 147 33.24 14.82 3.93
N THR A 148 34.04 13.95 4.54
CA THR A 148 34.97 13.10 3.79
C THR A 148 34.18 12.15 2.89
N ARG A 149 34.77 11.76 1.76
CA ARG A 149 34.15 10.79 0.85
C ARG A 149 33.77 9.50 1.57
N LYS A 150 34.64 9.03 2.46
CA LYS A 150 34.41 7.84 3.28
C LYS A 150 33.16 7.99 4.17
N PHE A 151 33.01 9.14 4.85
CA PHE A 151 31.83 9.41 5.66
C PHE A 151 30.53 9.32 4.83
N VAL A 152 30.51 9.95 3.64
CA VAL A 152 29.33 9.91 2.75
C VAL A 152 29.03 8.48 2.27
N GLU A 153 30.06 7.74 1.85
CA GLU A 153 29.90 6.35 1.41
C GLU A 153 29.39 5.44 2.54
N ASP A 154 29.86 5.63 3.77
CA ASP A 154 29.43 4.83 4.91
C ASP A 154 28.00 5.18 5.35
N GLN A 155 27.60 6.46 5.35
CA GLN A 155 26.20 6.85 5.57
C GLN A 155 25.27 6.30 4.50
N PHE A 156 25.69 6.31 3.23
CA PHE A 156 24.90 5.77 2.14
C PHE A 156 24.72 4.25 2.22
N LYS A 157 25.73 3.51 2.72
CA LYS A 157 25.59 2.07 3.00
C LYS A 157 24.58 1.82 4.11
N LEU A 158 24.63 2.57 5.21
CA LEU A 158 23.67 2.45 6.30
C LEU A 158 22.24 2.70 5.81
N HIS A 159 22.03 3.75 5.03
CA HIS A 159 20.75 4.08 4.42
C HIS A 159 20.19 2.94 3.54
N LYS A 160 21.05 2.25 2.77
CA LYS A 160 20.63 1.12 1.92
C LYS A 160 20.32 -0.17 2.69
N GLN A 161 20.93 -0.34 3.87
CA GLN A 161 20.75 -1.53 4.71
C GLN A 161 19.54 -1.41 5.62
N GLU A 162 19.12 -0.18 5.90
CA GLU A 162 17.94 0.07 6.71
C GLU A 162 16.67 -0.46 6.01
N ASN A 163 15.81 -1.15 6.78
CA ASN A 163 14.60 -1.75 6.24
C ASN A 163 13.58 -0.70 5.76
N ASN A 164 13.57 0.49 6.38
CA ASN A 164 12.68 1.59 6.03
C ASN A 164 13.36 2.95 6.21
N PRO A 165 14.31 3.31 5.33
CA PRO A 165 15.07 4.56 5.44
C PRO A 165 14.24 5.79 5.06
N HIS A 166 13.00 5.57 4.58
CA HIS A 166 12.06 6.61 4.21
C HIS A 166 10.70 6.35 4.86
N PRO A 167 10.60 6.48 6.20
CA PRO A 167 9.39 6.15 6.95
C PRO A 167 8.19 7.05 6.61
N GLN A 168 8.42 8.18 5.95
CA GLN A 168 7.37 9.02 5.40
C GLN A 168 6.59 8.36 4.25
N TYR A 169 7.10 7.28 3.66
CA TYR A 169 6.45 6.53 2.58
C TYR A 169 6.09 5.11 3.02
N PRO A 170 4.96 4.55 2.57
CA PRO A 170 4.67 3.14 2.77
C PRO A 170 5.75 2.26 2.14
N LEU A 171 6.11 1.17 2.83
CA LEU A 171 7.00 0.17 2.25
C LEU A 171 6.34 -0.45 1.02
N ALA A 172 7.12 -0.64 -0.04
CA ALA A 172 6.66 -1.28 -1.27
C ALA A 172 6.04 -2.66 -1.00
N SER A 173 6.52 -3.39 0.01
CA SER A 173 5.98 -4.69 0.42
C SER A 173 4.49 -4.67 0.79
N TYR A 174 3.95 -3.51 1.22
CA TYR A 174 2.54 -3.35 1.60
C TYR A 174 1.75 -2.51 0.59
N ALA A 175 2.41 -1.99 -0.45
CA ALA A 175 1.73 -1.19 -1.46
C ALA A 175 0.70 -2.05 -2.21
N GLN A 176 -0.42 -1.43 -2.52
CA GLN A 176 -1.51 -2.04 -3.29
C GLN A 176 -1.24 -1.87 -4.78
N PHE A 177 -1.85 -2.73 -5.61
CA PHE A 177 -1.72 -2.67 -7.07
C PHE A 177 -0.28 -2.88 -7.59
N LEU A 178 0.54 -3.61 -6.83
CA LEU A 178 1.82 -4.13 -7.32
C LEU A 178 1.63 -5.47 -8.04
N ALA A 179 2.65 -5.90 -8.77
CA ALA A 179 2.67 -7.24 -9.36
C ALA A 179 2.51 -8.30 -8.26
N TYR A 180 1.85 -9.41 -8.60
CA TYR A 180 1.76 -10.57 -7.71
C TYR A 180 3.16 -11.03 -7.28
N ASP A 181 3.34 -11.21 -5.98
CA ASP A 181 4.58 -11.67 -5.36
C ASP A 181 4.32 -13.01 -4.64
N PRO A 182 4.96 -14.12 -5.05
CA PRO A 182 4.75 -15.43 -4.43
C PRO A 182 5.22 -15.51 -2.97
N VAL A 183 6.07 -14.60 -2.48
CA VAL A 183 6.52 -14.62 -1.08
C VAL A 183 5.72 -13.68 -0.19
N ARG A 184 4.91 -12.78 -0.76
CA ARG A 184 4.05 -11.88 0.03
C ARG A 184 2.89 -12.65 0.64
N ILE A 185 2.66 -12.43 1.93
CA ILE A 185 1.46 -12.87 2.61
C ILE A 185 0.37 -11.86 2.31
N TYR A 186 -0.68 -12.28 1.59
CA TYR A 186 -1.80 -11.42 1.26
C TYR A 186 -2.91 -11.53 2.30
N SER A 187 -3.51 -10.39 2.65
CA SER A 187 -4.61 -10.29 3.61
C SER A 187 -5.91 -9.79 2.97
N ALA A 188 -7.05 -10.04 3.60
CA ALA A 188 -8.38 -9.66 3.10
C ALA A 188 -8.44 -8.20 2.61
N GLY A 189 -8.78 -8.02 1.33
CA GLY A 189 -8.92 -6.73 0.69
C GLY A 189 -7.68 -6.23 -0.04
N GLU A 190 -6.51 -6.83 0.16
CA GLU A 190 -5.30 -6.44 -0.56
C GLU A 190 -5.39 -6.77 -2.05
N VAL A 191 -4.74 -5.95 -2.88
CA VAL A 191 -4.82 -6.01 -4.33
C VAL A 191 -3.44 -6.14 -4.97
N CYS A 192 -3.33 -7.01 -5.94
CA CYS A 192 -2.18 -7.14 -6.83
C CYS A 192 -2.63 -7.23 -8.30
N TYR A 193 -1.68 -7.21 -9.23
CA TYR A 193 -1.96 -7.51 -10.63
C TYR A 193 -1.11 -8.67 -11.14
N THR A 194 -1.63 -9.35 -12.16
CA THR A 194 -0.85 -10.25 -13.02
C THR A 194 -0.84 -9.68 -14.43
N LYS A 195 0.23 -9.98 -15.17
CA LYS A 195 0.34 -9.61 -16.57
C LYS A 195 0.17 -10.86 -17.42
N ASP A 196 -0.75 -10.80 -18.38
CA ASP A 196 -0.89 -11.85 -19.38
C ASP A 196 0.38 -11.92 -20.25
N ALA A 197 0.85 -13.14 -20.52
CA ALA A 197 2.14 -13.35 -21.19
C ALA A 197 2.10 -13.03 -22.69
N GLU A 198 0.93 -13.17 -23.33
CA GLU A 198 0.77 -13.00 -24.78
C GLU A 198 0.32 -11.58 -25.14
N SER A 199 -0.76 -11.10 -24.51
CA SER A 199 -1.34 -9.78 -24.76
C SER A 199 -0.65 -8.65 -24.00
N GLY A 200 0.00 -8.97 -22.88
CA GLY A 200 0.56 -7.98 -21.97
C GLY A 200 -0.49 -7.20 -21.15
N GLU A 201 -1.77 -7.58 -21.22
CA GLU A 201 -2.86 -6.98 -20.45
C GLU A 201 -2.69 -7.24 -18.95
N LEU A 202 -3.09 -6.27 -18.13
CA LEU A 202 -3.06 -6.38 -16.67
C LEU A 202 -4.43 -6.82 -16.15
N SER A 203 -4.42 -7.90 -15.37
CA SER A 203 -5.58 -8.34 -14.60
C SER A 203 -5.34 -8.02 -13.13
N TYR A 204 -6.29 -7.32 -12.50
CA TYR A 204 -6.22 -6.95 -11.09
C TYR A 204 -7.01 -7.92 -10.24
N TRP A 205 -6.42 -8.33 -9.13
CA TRP A 205 -6.94 -9.36 -8.24
C TRP A 205 -6.97 -8.85 -6.81
N GLN A 206 -8.05 -9.13 -6.11
CA GLN A 206 -8.20 -8.84 -4.70
C GLN A 206 -8.20 -10.12 -3.88
N TRP A 207 -7.43 -10.14 -2.80
CA TRP A 207 -7.49 -11.20 -1.81
C TRP A 207 -8.85 -11.17 -1.11
N TYR A 208 -9.60 -12.24 -1.26
CA TYR A 208 -10.98 -12.34 -0.80
C TYR A 208 -11.10 -13.07 0.54
N SER A 209 -10.20 -14.01 0.85
CA SER A 209 -10.30 -14.81 2.07
C SER A 209 -10.14 -13.94 3.32
N ASN A 210 -11.13 -14.00 4.21
CA ASN A 210 -11.10 -13.40 5.56
C ASN A 210 -10.66 -14.37 6.66
N VAL A 211 -10.40 -15.64 6.30
CA VAL A 211 -9.98 -16.69 7.25
C VAL A 211 -8.47 -16.92 7.15
N GLU A 212 -7.94 -16.94 5.94
CA GLU A 212 -6.56 -17.29 5.66
C GLU A 212 -5.83 -16.09 5.05
N SER A 213 -4.59 -15.87 5.47
CA SER A 213 -3.66 -14.91 4.86
C SER A 213 -2.36 -15.66 4.59
N LEU A 214 -2.08 -15.91 3.31
CA LEU A 214 -1.05 -16.86 2.88
C LEU A 214 -0.21 -16.30 1.74
N ALA A 215 1.01 -16.80 1.62
CA ALA A 215 1.87 -16.62 0.46
C ALA A 215 1.74 -17.79 -0.53
N GLY A 216 2.27 -17.64 -1.74
CA GLY A 216 2.39 -18.71 -2.74
C GLY A 216 1.10 -19.11 -3.46
N LYS A 217 -0.05 -18.50 -3.14
CA LYS A 217 -1.32 -18.72 -3.84
C LYS A 217 -1.41 -17.77 -5.03
N THR A 218 -1.14 -18.27 -6.24
CA THR A 218 -1.23 -17.44 -7.44
C THR A 218 -2.68 -17.26 -7.89
N PRO A 219 -3.11 -16.03 -8.27
CA PRO A 219 -4.43 -15.82 -8.87
C PRO A 219 -4.54 -16.39 -10.29
N LEU A 220 -3.44 -16.73 -10.97
CA LEU A 220 -3.51 -17.37 -12.28
C LEU A 220 -4.06 -18.80 -12.21
N ASP A 221 -3.95 -19.45 -11.05
CA ASP A 221 -4.50 -20.78 -10.81
C ASP A 221 -5.98 -20.69 -10.44
N THR A 222 -6.83 -21.33 -11.27
CA THR A 222 -8.29 -21.37 -11.07
C THR A 222 -8.70 -22.03 -9.76
N ALA A 223 -7.91 -22.95 -9.21
CA ALA A 223 -8.22 -23.59 -7.92
C ALA A 223 -8.13 -22.64 -6.72
N ASN A 224 -7.46 -21.49 -6.89
CA ASN A 224 -7.37 -20.44 -5.87
C ASN A 224 -8.46 -19.35 -6.02
N ARG A 225 -9.34 -19.52 -7.01
CA ARG A 225 -10.32 -18.54 -7.49
C ARG A 225 -11.73 -19.10 -7.42
N HIS A 226 -12.73 -18.22 -7.46
CA HIS A 226 -14.14 -18.63 -7.35
C HIS A 226 -14.56 -19.71 -8.36
N ILE A 227 -14.16 -19.58 -9.63
CA ILE A 227 -14.57 -20.51 -10.70
C ILE A 227 -14.08 -21.96 -10.48
N GLY A 228 -12.91 -22.15 -9.85
CA GLY A 228 -12.35 -23.47 -9.54
C GLY A 228 -12.51 -23.87 -8.08
N TRP A 229 -13.14 -23.04 -7.25
CA TRP A 229 -13.32 -23.29 -5.82
C TRP A 229 -14.43 -24.31 -5.57
N GLN A 230 -14.18 -25.26 -4.67
CA GLN A 230 -15.13 -26.32 -4.33
C GLN A 230 -15.34 -26.47 -2.81
N ASP A 231 -14.55 -25.75 -2.00
CA ASP A 231 -14.64 -25.83 -0.54
C ASP A 231 -15.69 -24.85 0.00
N ASN A 232 -16.83 -25.38 0.43
CA ASN A 232 -17.93 -24.56 0.96
C ASN A 232 -17.75 -24.16 2.43
N THR A 233 -16.66 -24.56 3.08
CA THR A 233 -16.39 -24.28 4.49
C THR A 233 -15.51 -23.04 4.70
N LYS A 234 -14.91 -22.52 3.64
CA LYS A 234 -14.03 -21.34 3.68
C LYS A 234 -14.00 -20.61 2.34
N PRO A 235 -13.67 -19.32 2.34
CA PRO A 235 -13.68 -18.51 1.12
C PRO A 235 -12.48 -18.78 0.21
N PHE A 236 -12.66 -18.57 -1.09
CA PHE A 236 -11.58 -18.58 -2.08
C PHE A 236 -10.55 -17.47 -1.80
N TYR A 237 -9.33 -17.63 -2.32
CA TYR A 237 -8.24 -16.69 -2.08
C TYR A 237 -8.38 -15.42 -2.92
N TRP A 238 -8.76 -15.54 -4.19
CA TRP A 238 -8.73 -14.43 -5.14
C TRP A 238 -10.05 -14.22 -5.87
N ILE A 239 -10.36 -12.94 -6.15
CA ILE A 239 -11.37 -12.51 -7.14
C ILE A 239 -10.82 -11.39 -8.01
N PRO A 240 -11.40 -11.17 -9.20
CA PRO A 240 -11.16 -9.95 -9.95
C PRO A 240 -11.51 -8.72 -9.11
N TYR A 241 -10.63 -7.72 -9.12
CA TYR A 241 -10.88 -6.46 -8.41
C TYR A 241 -11.83 -5.56 -9.21
N THR A 242 -12.99 -5.25 -8.63
CA THR A 242 -14.03 -4.39 -9.24
C THR A 242 -14.32 -3.11 -8.43
N GLY A 243 -13.54 -2.85 -7.38
CA GLY A 243 -13.79 -1.75 -6.43
C GLY A 243 -14.82 -2.13 -5.35
N ASP A 244 -15.41 -1.15 -4.67
CA ASP A 244 -16.43 -1.37 -3.63
C ASP A 244 -17.84 -1.49 -4.24
N GLN A 245 -18.05 -2.58 -4.98
CA GLN A 245 -19.33 -2.88 -5.62
C GLN A 245 -20.11 -3.98 -4.89
N VAL A 246 -19.61 -4.50 -3.76
CA VAL A 246 -20.20 -5.62 -3.04
C VAL A 246 -21.70 -5.40 -2.81
N GLY A 247 -22.51 -6.36 -3.23
CA GLY A 247 -23.95 -6.32 -3.10
C GLY A 247 -24.69 -5.51 -4.17
N MET A 248 -23.99 -4.87 -5.11
CA MET A 248 -24.67 -4.14 -6.19
C MET A 248 -25.21 -5.12 -7.23
N PRO A 249 -26.53 -5.12 -7.52
CA PRO A 249 -27.10 -5.92 -8.59
C PRO A 249 -26.87 -5.26 -9.96
N PHE A 250 -26.67 -6.08 -10.99
CA PHE A 250 -26.46 -5.62 -12.37
C PHE A 250 -26.97 -6.63 -13.39
N PHE A 251 -27.32 -6.13 -14.58
CA PHE A 251 -27.70 -6.99 -15.70
C PHE A 251 -26.47 -7.64 -16.35
N TRP A 252 -26.63 -8.90 -16.72
CA TRP A 252 -25.58 -9.72 -17.33
C TRP A 252 -26.06 -10.37 -18.62
N LEU A 253 -25.13 -10.55 -19.57
CA LEU A 253 -25.44 -11.07 -20.89
C LEU A 253 -25.38 -12.59 -20.97
N ALA A 254 -24.61 -13.25 -20.11
CA ALA A 254 -24.46 -14.70 -20.10
C ALA A 254 -25.33 -15.36 -19.02
N ALA A 255 -25.52 -16.68 -19.12
CA ALA A 255 -26.24 -17.46 -18.12
C ALA A 255 -25.42 -17.63 -16.83
N ASP A 256 -24.10 -17.72 -16.96
CA ASP A 256 -23.17 -17.88 -15.84
C ASP A 256 -22.69 -16.51 -15.35
N ALA A 257 -22.61 -16.35 -14.03
CA ALA A 257 -22.09 -15.13 -13.41
C ALA A 257 -20.61 -14.91 -13.76
N PRO A 258 -20.16 -13.65 -13.85
CA PRO A 258 -18.73 -13.38 -13.83
C PRO A 258 -18.14 -13.79 -12.48
N GLU A 259 -16.83 -14.02 -12.44
CA GLU A 259 -16.14 -14.61 -11.29
C GLU A 259 -16.30 -13.81 -9.97
N TRP A 260 -16.48 -12.49 -10.05
CA TRP A 260 -16.67 -11.60 -8.91
C TRP A 260 -18.15 -11.42 -8.51
N ALA A 261 -19.06 -12.25 -9.02
CA ALA A 261 -20.49 -12.14 -8.75
C ALA A 261 -21.17 -13.52 -8.63
N VAL A 262 -22.43 -13.50 -8.19
CA VAL A 262 -23.33 -14.66 -8.17
C VAL A 262 -24.66 -14.30 -8.82
N MET A 263 -25.35 -15.31 -9.35
CA MET A 263 -26.67 -15.14 -9.98
C MET A 263 -27.78 -15.04 -8.92
N GLU A 264 -28.74 -14.13 -9.10
CA GLU A 264 -29.93 -14.04 -8.24
C GLU A 264 -31.02 -15.02 -8.70
N ILE A 265 -30.83 -16.29 -8.37
CA ILE A 265 -31.64 -17.43 -8.87
C ILE A 265 -32.14 -18.34 -7.74
N ASN A 266 -32.37 -17.76 -6.56
CA ASN A 266 -32.86 -18.44 -5.36
C ASN A 266 -31.99 -19.61 -4.90
N VAL A 267 -30.68 -19.34 -4.78
CA VAL A 267 -29.71 -20.31 -4.29
C VAL A 267 -29.25 -19.90 -2.90
N ASP A 268 -29.21 -20.88 -1.99
CA ASP A 268 -28.64 -20.71 -0.67
C ASP A 268 -27.10 -20.73 -0.76
N LEU A 269 -26.49 -19.58 -0.49
CA LEU A 269 -25.05 -19.37 -0.58
C LEU A 269 -24.41 -19.50 0.81
N PRO A 270 -23.41 -20.38 1.01
CA PRO A 270 -22.74 -20.54 2.30
C PRO A 270 -22.07 -19.23 2.75
N ILE A 271 -22.40 -18.73 3.95
CA ILE A 271 -21.80 -17.48 4.46
C ILE A 271 -20.29 -17.59 4.68
N ALA A 272 -19.79 -18.81 4.89
CA ALA A 272 -18.36 -19.08 5.02
C ALA A 272 -17.61 -18.73 3.73
N VAL A 273 -18.26 -18.85 2.57
CA VAL A 273 -17.72 -18.47 1.27
C VAL A 273 -18.14 -17.04 0.91
N TYR A 274 -19.43 -16.72 1.00
CA TYR A 274 -20.01 -15.45 0.55
C TYR A 274 -20.16 -14.43 1.69
N TRP A 275 -19.13 -14.35 2.54
CA TRP A 275 -19.14 -13.58 3.79
C TRP A 275 -19.35 -12.08 3.59
N ARG A 276 -18.89 -11.52 2.46
CA ARG A 276 -19.04 -10.10 2.13
C ARG A 276 -20.49 -9.72 1.82
N LEU A 277 -21.18 -10.55 1.05
CA LEU A 277 -22.63 -10.41 0.84
C LEU A 277 -23.40 -10.53 2.14
N ALA A 278 -23.10 -11.56 2.95
CA ALA A 278 -23.73 -11.74 4.26
C ALA A 278 -23.53 -10.54 5.19
N ARG A 279 -22.34 -9.94 5.17
CA ARG A 279 -22.05 -8.71 5.92
C ARG A 279 -22.80 -7.49 5.37
N ARG A 280 -22.98 -7.40 4.05
CA ARG A 280 -23.68 -6.28 3.40
C ARG A 280 -25.19 -6.36 3.59
N TYR A 281 -25.76 -7.56 3.57
CA TYR A 281 -27.19 -7.83 3.71
C TYR A 281 -27.48 -8.83 4.84
N PRO A 282 -27.31 -8.43 6.10
CA PRO A 282 -27.54 -9.31 7.24
C PRO A 282 -28.99 -9.80 7.33
N ASP A 283 -29.96 -9.00 6.86
CA ASP A 283 -31.38 -9.36 6.89
C ASP A 283 -31.74 -10.52 5.94
N LEU A 284 -30.87 -10.83 4.97
CA LEU A 284 -31.04 -11.95 4.03
C LEU A 284 -30.36 -13.24 4.51
N VAL A 285 -29.69 -13.20 5.67
CA VAL A 285 -28.99 -14.35 6.25
C VAL A 285 -29.97 -15.20 7.04
N ASN A 286 -29.96 -16.51 6.77
CA ASN A 286 -30.71 -17.49 7.54
C ASN A 286 -29.76 -18.65 7.95
N GLY A 287 -29.44 -18.72 9.24
CA GLY A 287 -28.48 -19.71 9.75
C GLY A 287 -27.08 -19.51 9.15
N SER A 288 -26.60 -20.51 8.41
CA SER A 288 -25.27 -20.52 7.78
C SER A 288 -25.28 -20.15 6.30
N VAL A 289 -26.40 -19.65 5.77
CA VAL A 289 -26.53 -19.28 4.36
C VAL A 289 -27.11 -17.87 4.19
N ILE A 290 -26.82 -17.24 3.06
CA ILE A 290 -27.49 -16.05 2.55
C ILE A 290 -28.21 -16.42 1.24
N ASN A 291 -29.43 -15.94 1.06
CA ASN A 291 -30.18 -16.12 -0.18
C ASN A 291 -30.64 -14.75 -0.68
N THR A 292 -30.31 -14.42 -1.92
CA THR A 292 -30.59 -13.11 -2.53
C THR A 292 -31.98 -13.04 -3.19
N GLY A 293 -32.71 -14.15 -3.22
CA GLY A 293 -34.09 -14.24 -3.72
C GLY A 293 -34.20 -14.83 -5.13
N GLU A 294 -35.46 -14.96 -5.59
CA GLU A 294 -35.83 -15.35 -6.95
C GLU A 294 -36.31 -14.13 -7.73
N ILE A 295 -35.65 -13.81 -8.84
CA ILE A 295 -36.04 -12.70 -9.71
C ILE A 295 -36.08 -13.06 -11.19
N ARG A 296 -35.94 -14.35 -11.54
CA ARG A 296 -36.12 -14.79 -12.93
C ARG A 296 -37.57 -14.59 -13.34
N ASP A 297 -37.74 -14.08 -14.56
CA ASP A 297 -39.04 -13.73 -15.14
C ASP A 297 -39.81 -12.62 -14.37
N GLU A 298 -39.15 -11.90 -13.48
CA GLU A 298 -39.76 -10.81 -12.70
C GLU A 298 -39.40 -9.42 -13.27
N PHE A 299 -40.35 -8.49 -13.17
CA PHE A 299 -40.09 -7.07 -13.43
C PHE A 299 -39.75 -6.35 -12.13
N LEU A 300 -38.53 -5.81 -12.07
CA LEU A 300 -38.11 -4.98 -10.95
C LEU A 300 -38.82 -3.63 -10.94
N ARG A 301 -39.08 -3.15 -9.73
CA ARG A 301 -39.70 -1.84 -9.48
C ARG A 301 -39.00 -1.14 -8.33
N VAL A 302 -39.01 0.18 -8.35
CA VAL A 302 -38.48 0.98 -7.24
C VAL A 302 -39.39 0.79 -6.02
N TRP A 303 -38.75 0.51 -4.88
CA TRP A 303 -39.38 0.45 -3.55
C TRP A 303 -40.14 1.75 -3.25
N ASP A 304 -41.42 1.64 -2.90
CA ASP A 304 -42.28 2.82 -2.69
C ASP A 304 -42.14 3.44 -1.30
N ASN A 305 -41.44 2.78 -0.38
CA ASN A 305 -41.13 3.22 0.98
C ASN A 305 -42.33 3.78 1.75
N GLY A 306 -43.48 3.10 1.69
CA GLY A 306 -44.66 3.49 2.44
C GLY A 306 -45.41 4.70 1.85
N ARG A 307 -45.13 5.11 0.60
CA ARG A 307 -45.92 6.14 -0.12
C ARG A 307 -47.38 5.74 -0.36
N GLY A 308 -47.77 4.50 -0.06
CA GLY A 308 -49.17 4.08 0.01
C GLY A 308 -49.89 4.04 -1.35
N ARG A 309 -49.15 3.97 -2.46
CA ARG A 309 -49.74 3.87 -3.81
C ARG A 309 -50.56 2.58 -4.00
N THR A 310 -50.14 1.49 -3.35
CA THR A 310 -50.84 0.20 -3.34
C THR A 310 -50.60 -0.49 -2.00
N LYS A 311 -51.61 -1.18 -1.44
CA LYS A 311 -51.49 -1.91 -0.16
C LYS A 311 -50.58 -3.15 -0.32
N ASN A 312 -49.87 -3.53 0.74
CA ASN A 312 -49.05 -4.74 0.87
C ASN A 312 -47.83 -4.82 -0.09
N ARG A 313 -47.08 -3.72 -0.23
CA ARG A 313 -45.78 -3.72 -0.92
C ARG A 313 -44.63 -3.72 0.07
N GLU A 314 -44.07 -4.89 0.32
CA GLU A 314 -42.91 -5.09 1.21
C GLU A 314 -41.61 -5.32 0.41
N LEU A 315 -40.46 -5.16 1.08
CA LEU A 315 -39.18 -5.10 0.37
C LEU A 315 -38.90 -6.51 -0.11
N ASN A 316 -38.47 -6.66 -1.35
CA ASN A 316 -38.30 -7.96 -1.99
C ASN A 316 -39.61 -8.79 -2.13
N SER A 317 -40.78 -8.15 -2.08
CA SER A 317 -42.06 -8.82 -2.34
C SER A 317 -42.44 -8.87 -3.83
N THR A 318 -42.83 -10.05 -4.31
CA THR A 318 -43.43 -10.23 -5.63
C THR A 318 -44.84 -9.65 -5.68
N GLN A 319 -45.23 -9.12 -6.84
CA GLN A 319 -46.59 -8.63 -7.08
C GLN A 319 -47.21 -9.44 -8.21
N ALA A 320 -48.40 -9.99 -7.97
CA ALA A 320 -49.16 -10.67 -9.01
C ALA A 320 -49.46 -9.72 -10.20
N PRO A 321 -49.54 -10.25 -11.43
CA PRO A 321 -49.86 -9.44 -12.59
C PRO A 321 -51.23 -8.76 -12.42
N THR A 322 -51.34 -7.54 -12.91
CA THR A 322 -52.63 -6.83 -12.93
C THR A 322 -53.47 -7.37 -14.08
N GLN A 323 -54.61 -7.98 -13.75
CA GLN A 323 -55.60 -8.38 -14.75
C GLN A 323 -56.47 -7.17 -15.12
N ILE A 324 -56.70 -6.95 -16.41
CA ILE A 324 -57.68 -5.96 -16.91
C ILE A 324 -58.98 -6.70 -17.22
N PRO A 325 -60.00 -6.64 -16.35
CA PRO A 325 -61.27 -7.31 -16.60
C PRO A 325 -62.09 -6.57 -17.67
N PHE A 326 -62.66 -7.30 -18.62
CA PHE A 326 -63.71 -6.80 -19.52
C PHE A 326 -65.04 -7.48 -19.19
N ILE A 327 -66.13 -6.70 -19.12
CA ILE A 327 -67.49 -7.21 -18.88
C ILE A 327 -68.26 -7.18 -20.20
N SER A 328 -68.71 -8.34 -20.68
CA SER A 328 -69.71 -8.42 -21.75
C SER A 328 -71.10 -8.29 -21.13
N THR A 329 -71.88 -7.29 -21.53
CA THR A 329 -73.33 -7.24 -21.22
C THR A 329 -74.12 -7.81 -22.39
N ASN A 330 -74.96 -8.82 -22.14
CA ASN A 330 -75.97 -9.27 -23.11
C ASN A 330 -76.89 -8.10 -23.46
N ASN A 331 -76.96 -7.74 -24.74
CA ASN A 331 -78.06 -6.92 -25.25
C ASN A 331 -78.86 -7.82 -26.20
N SER A 332 -80.15 -7.97 -25.95
CA SER A 332 -81.04 -8.84 -26.74
C SER A 332 -80.89 -8.59 -28.25
N GLY A 333 -80.34 -9.58 -28.96
CA GLY A 333 -80.12 -9.55 -30.41
C GLY A 333 -78.85 -10.32 -30.82
N ALA A 334 -78.78 -10.73 -32.09
CA ALA A 334 -77.70 -11.56 -32.65
C ALA A 334 -76.30 -10.90 -32.64
N ASN A 335 -76.20 -9.61 -32.28
CA ASN A 335 -74.95 -8.86 -32.23
C ASN A 335 -74.61 -8.48 -30.78
N ARG A 336 -73.42 -8.88 -30.31
CA ARG A 336 -72.85 -8.48 -29.02
C ARG A 336 -71.79 -7.38 -29.24
N TYR A 337 -71.78 -6.36 -28.39
CA TYR A 337 -70.81 -5.26 -28.41
C TYR A 337 -69.84 -5.38 -27.23
N LEU A 338 -68.54 -5.24 -27.50
CA LEU A 338 -67.50 -5.12 -26.47
C LEU A 338 -67.60 -3.72 -25.84
N VAL A 339 -67.87 -3.64 -24.54
CA VAL A 339 -67.96 -2.35 -23.81
C VAL A 339 -66.99 -2.38 -22.64
N THR A 340 -66.11 -1.38 -22.53
CA THR A 340 -65.28 -1.16 -21.34
C THR A 340 -66.10 -0.42 -20.29
N PRO A 341 -66.22 -0.92 -19.04
CA PRO A 341 -66.74 -0.11 -17.96
C PRO A 341 -65.79 1.08 -17.68
N PRO A 342 -66.31 2.26 -17.32
CA PRO A 342 -65.49 3.33 -16.75
C PRO A 342 -64.76 2.82 -15.50
N ILE A 343 -63.52 3.25 -15.31
CA ILE A 343 -62.51 2.77 -14.34
C ILE A 343 -62.83 3.08 -12.84
N ALA A 344 -64.10 2.98 -12.41
CA ALA A 344 -64.53 3.48 -11.09
C ALA A 344 -65.19 2.45 -10.14
N SER A 345 -65.37 1.18 -10.50
CA SER A 345 -66.03 0.22 -9.59
C SER A 345 -65.41 -1.19 -9.67
N PHE A 346 -64.64 -1.57 -8.64
CA PHE A 346 -64.19 -2.95 -8.44
C PHE A 346 -65.01 -3.61 -7.32
N SER A 347 -65.54 -4.81 -7.58
CA SER A 347 -66.14 -5.72 -6.60
C SER A 347 -65.27 -6.98 -6.48
N ASN A 348 -65.03 -7.43 -5.25
CA ASN A 348 -63.95 -8.33 -4.85
C ASN A 348 -64.26 -9.84 -5.05
N THR A 349 -65.09 -10.22 -6.03
CA THR A 349 -65.75 -11.54 -6.01
C THR A 349 -65.69 -12.35 -7.31
N LEU A 350 -64.78 -12.06 -8.23
CA LEU A 350 -64.64 -12.81 -9.49
C LEU A 350 -63.20 -13.25 -9.72
N TYR A 351 -62.77 -14.29 -8.99
CA TYR A 351 -61.49 -14.95 -9.18
C TYR A 351 -61.71 -16.42 -9.56
N PRO A 352 -61.39 -16.86 -10.79
CA PRO A 352 -61.19 -18.28 -11.04
C PRO A 352 -59.81 -18.71 -10.49
N LYS A 353 -59.82 -19.82 -9.75
CA LYS A 353 -58.62 -20.53 -9.29
C LYS A 353 -58.28 -21.58 -10.35
N ASN A 354 -57.11 -21.43 -10.95
CA ASN A 354 -56.30 -22.47 -11.59
C ASN A 354 -56.46 -22.73 -13.11
N GLU A 355 -55.29 -23.00 -13.68
CA GLU A 355 -54.89 -23.69 -14.92
C GLU A 355 -54.94 -22.95 -16.27
N GLU A 356 -53.75 -22.96 -16.89
CA GLU A 356 -53.38 -22.36 -18.17
C GLU A 356 -54.03 -23.09 -19.35
N GLU A 357 -54.74 -22.35 -20.20
CA GLU A 357 -54.97 -22.76 -21.59
C GLU A 357 -54.31 -21.72 -22.51
N ARG A 358 -53.26 -22.18 -23.21
CA ARG A 358 -52.47 -21.40 -24.16
C ARG A 358 -53.02 -21.62 -25.57
N ILE A 359 -53.33 -20.55 -26.30
CA ILE A 359 -53.67 -20.61 -27.73
C ILE A 359 -52.58 -19.89 -28.52
N ASP A 360 -51.75 -20.68 -29.21
CA ASP A 360 -50.71 -20.19 -30.12
C ASP A 360 -51.32 -19.88 -31.50
N ALA A 361 -51.54 -18.60 -31.81
CA ALA A 361 -51.65 -18.14 -33.21
C ALA A 361 -51.31 -16.64 -33.35
N PRO A 362 -50.40 -16.25 -34.26
CA PRO A 362 -50.10 -14.85 -34.53
C PRO A 362 -50.97 -14.34 -35.68
N VAL A 363 -51.86 -13.38 -35.42
CA VAL A 363 -52.39 -12.54 -36.51
C VAL A 363 -52.57 -11.12 -36.01
N SER A 364 -51.75 -10.21 -36.53
CA SER A 364 -51.96 -8.77 -36.41
C SER A 364 -53.21 -8.36 -37.17
N GLY A 365 -54.06 -7.55 -36.53
CA GLY A 365 -55.01 -6.69 -37.23
C GLY A 365 -56.31 -7.35 -37.68
N GLN A 366 -57.09 -7.90 -36.73
CA GLN A 366 -58.54 -7.88 -36.81
C GLN A 366 -59.08 -7.56 -35.41
N TYR A 367 -60.11 -6.71 -35.32
CA TYR A 367 -60.91 -6.64 -34.09
C TYR A 367 -61.41 -8.05 -33.79
N TYR A 368 -61.11 -8.57 -32.59
CA TYR A 368 -61.60 -9.87 -32.16
C TYR A 368 -63.13 -9.80 -32.01
N GLN A 369 -63.86 -10.15 -33.08
CA GLN A 369 -65.27 -10.53 -33.02
C GLN A 369 -65.32 -12.06 -32.78
N GLY A 370 -64.97 -12.46 -31.55
CA GLY A 370 -65.18 -13.84 -31.13
C GLY A 370 -66.64 -14.04 -30.75
N THR A 371 -67.42 -14.73 -31.58
CA THR A 371 -68.72 -15.25 -31.16
C THR A 371 -68.47 -16.37 -30.16
N VAL A 372 -68.50 -16.06 -28.87
CA VAL A 372 -68.42 -17.08 -27.81
C VAL A 372 -69.78 -17.79 -27.77
N SER A 373 -69.86 -19.00 -28.33
CA SER A 373 -71.03 -19.86 -28.18
C SER A 373 -71.02 -20.45 -26.77
N SER A 374 -71.90 -19.93 -25.91
CA SER A 374 -72.25 -20.55 -24.65
C SER A 374 -73.68 -21.03 -24.74
N ALA A 375 -73.94 -22.19 -24.14
CA ALA A 375 -75.26 -22.81 -24.09
C ALA A 375 -76.33 -21.82 -23.56
N VAL A 376 -77.55 -22.02 -24.02
CA VAL A 376 -78.74 -21.13 -24.01
C VAL A 376 -79.21 -20.63 -22.63
N ASN A 377 -78.49 -20.90 -21.53
CA ASN A 377 -78.88 -20.52 -20.17
C ASN A 377 -78.01 -19.41 -19.58
N GLY A 378 -78.23 -18.16 -20.00
CA GLY A 378 -77.99 -16.95 -19.18
C GLY A 378 -76.60 -16.72 -18.57
N ALA A 379 -75.57 -17.49 -18.92
CA ALA A 379 -74.26 -17.40 -18.31
C ALA A 379 -73.45 -16.24 -18.93
N ASN A 380 -72.99 -15.31 -18.08
CA ASN A 380 -72.03 -14.29 -18.48
C ASN A 380 -70.66 -14.96 -18.72
N SER A 381 -70.20 -15.02 -19.96
CA SER A 381 -68.82 -15.41 -20.27
C SER A 381 -67.89 -14.23 -20.01
N LEU A 382 -67.00 -14.37 -19.03
CA LEU A 382 -65.89 -13.45 -18.82
C LEU A 382 -64.78 -13.80 -19.83
N VAL A 383 -64.38 -12.83 -20.65
CA VAL A 383 -63.23 -12.95 -21.55
C VAL A 383 -62.13 -12.07 -20.95
N SER A 384 -61.04 -12.69 -20.53
CA SER A 384 -59.84 -12.00 -20.05
C SER A 384 -58.77 -11.99 -21.13
N TYR A 385 -58.11 -10.85 -21.33
CA TYR A 385 -56.91 -10.76 -22.16
C TYR A 385 -55.69 -10.61 -21.27
N ALA A 386 -54.65 -11.40 -21.54
CA ALA A 386 -53.33 -11.19 -20.96
C ALA A 386 -52.48 -10.41 -21.97
N THR A 387 -51.93 -9.27 -21.56
CA THR A 387 -50.85 -8.60 -22.30
C THR A 387 -49.52 -9.18 -21.86
N TYR A 388 -48.87 -9.93 -22.74
CA TYR A 388 -47.46 -10.28 -22.58
C TYR A 388 -46.62 -9.18 -23.25
N PRO A 389 -45.85 -8.38 -22.50
CA PRO A 389 -44.90 -7.45 -23.10
C PRO A 389 -43.87 -8.26 -23.92
N ARG A 390 -43.50 -7.79 -25.12
CA ARG A 390 -42.35 -8.36 -25.83
C ARG A 390 -41.08 -7.92 -25.09
N ASN A 391 -40.57 -8.78 -24.21
CA ASN A 391 -39.37 -8.54 -23.42
C ASN A 391 -38.19 -9.37 -23.94
N THR A 392 -36.97 -8.90 -23.67
CA THR A 392 -35.75 -9.68 -23.87
C THR A 392 -35.21 -10.03 -22.50
N ALA A 393 -35.02 -11.32 -22.23
CA ALA A 393 -34.46 -11.77 -20.97
C ALA A 393 -32.97 -11.40 -20.88
N ARG A 394 -32.58 -10.87 -19.73
CA ARG A 394 -31.18 -10.68 -19.32
C ARG A 394 -31.01 -11.31 -17.95
N ALA A 395 -29.89 -11.96 -17.75
CA ALA A 395 -29.56 -12.53 -16.45
C ALA A 395 -29.26 -11.38 -15.48
N MET A 396 -29.46 -11.59 -14.18
CA MET A 396 -29.10 -10.62 -13.15
C MET A 396 -28.15 -11.27 -12.15
N ALA A 397 -27.08 -10.54 -11.85
CA ALA A 397 -26.04 -10.97 -10.93
C ALA A 397 -25.80 -9.89 -9.88
N ILE A 398 -25.21 -10.30 -8.76
CA ILE A 398 -24.87 -9.44 -7.63
C ILE A 398 -23.40 -9.63 -7.27
N ALA A 399 -22.66 -8.53 -7.13
CA ALA A 399 -21.24 -8.56 -6.83
C ALA A 399 -20.96 -9.11 -5.42
N ILE A 400 -19.93 -9.95 -5.27
CA ILE A 400 -19.59 -10.61 -3.99
C ILE A 400 -18.51 -9.92 -3.18
#